data_AF-A0A3A1QZW3-F1
#
_entry.id   AF-A0A3A1QZW3-F1
#
_cell.length_a   1.000
_cell.length_b   1.000
_cell.length_c   1.000
_cell.angle_alpha   90.00
_cell.angle_beta   90.00
_cell.angle_gamma   90.00
#
_symmetry.space_group_name_H-M   'P 1'
#
loop_
_entity.id
_entity.type
_entity.pdbx_description
1 polymer ?
#
loop_
_entity_poly.entity_id
_entity_poly.type
_entity_poly.pdbx_seq_one_letter_code
_entity_poly.pdbx_strand_id
1 'polypeptide(L)'
;MDTQFIISIILLVTIFEVFAVILFVKYRRGNIEENPFITVVRKEWMILFYSFFKWKPKKKEPHVQMFHYHKGSLYFWLFLALLHEQVIEGIVFHIYLKEVDPLRANILLVLHVYSILYMLGDYNLVRNNPIKIIKNNFILNIGVRRSLTFHAGEVETIQPAKTHYHKSGGMVHEKNVFHVAALPRVLTRIFGVTDELKYEIIFKKPLMARGYFGQKKVVNKALIYMDDPQPFIDALRTKIEEYHNEVELSSEVDSTAYIKKRESLIDWKAYFTLLILNVLGALAISPYAIAREQLNEVMGLSKWSFTLFYALQVLLEAGILLFLALWIGKKTGVKIPVIESFIDKSKPAIPVKKRILQSSLYGSLAGIVIILFSLLVSEPLGVDDSSINEPAWWLGILGSFGAAVNEESVFRLFLVTFIIWLLLKVKKGIITPFKKWFAICASALIFGIMHYSMAASNFEMTIGLFVSMLIINGIGGIVFGALYLYAGIEFAMIAHFTADITIHVIGPVLANLI
;
A
#
# COMPACT_ATOMS: atom_id res chain seq x y z
N MET A 1 -5.73 21.73 -18.05
CA MET A 1 -6.07 21.31 -16.68
C MET A 1 -5.09 22.00 -15.74
N ASP A 2 -5.57 22.75 -14.74
CA ASP A 2 -4.70 23.55 -13.85
C ASP A 2 -3.72 22.64 -13.08
N THR A 3 -2.46 23.04 -12.98
CA THR A 3 -1.37 22.35 -12.27
C THR A 3 -1.78 21.99 -10.85
N GLN A 4 -2.52 22.85 -10.15
CA GLN A 4 -2.99 22.57 -8.78
C GLN A 4 -4.00 21.40 -8.72
N PHE A 5 -4.83 21.26 -9.75
CA PHE A 5 -5.80 20.17 -9.85
C PHE A 5 -5.11 18.84 -10.15
N ILE A 6 -4.11 18.86 -11.03
CA ILE A 6 -3.25 17.68 -11.29
C ILE A 6 -2.57 17.22 -9.99
N ILE A 7 -1.96 18.16 -9.25
CA ILE A 7 -1.32 17.86 -7.95
C ILE A 7 -2.33 17.24 -6.98
N SER A 8 -3.53 17.81 -6.87
CA SER A 8 -4.58 17.28 -5.97
C SER A 8 -4.99 15.86 -6.34
N ILE A 9 -5.15 15.56 -7.63
CA ILE A 9 -5.45 14.20 -8.11
C ILE A 9 -4.31 13.25 -7.77
N ILE A 10 -3.06 13.63 -8.05
CA ILE A 10 -1.88 12.81 -7.76
C ILE A 10 -1.81 12.48 -6.27
N LEU A 11 -2.02 13.48 -5.39
CA LEU A 11 -2.06 13.26 -3.94
C LEU A 11 -3.17 12.28 -3.53
N LEU A 12 -4.37 12.42 -4.10
CA LEU A 12 -5.51 11.57 -3.78
C LEU A 12 -5.28 10.13 -4.24
N VAL A 13 -4.76 9.93 -5.45
CA VAL A 13 -4.35 8.64 -5.99
C VAL A 13 -3.26 8.00 -5.10
N THR A 14 -2.24 8.77 -4.74
CA THR A 14 -1.15 8.30 -3.87
C THR A 14 -1.68 7.85 -2.50
N ILE A 15 -2.57 8.62 -1.87
CA ILE A 15 -3.19 8.24 -0.59
C ILE A 15 -4.01 6.95 -0.74
N PHE A 16 -4.77 6.83 -1.83
CA PHE A 16 -5.56 5.63 -2.13
C PHE A 16 -4.68 4.40 -2.32
N GLU A 17 -3.57 4.52 -3.05
CA GLU A 17 -2.59 3.45 -3.24
C GLU A 17 -1.96 3.00 -1.92
N VAL A 18 -1.50 3.96 -1.10
CA VAL A 18 -0.96 3.66 0.24
C VAL A 18 -1.99 2.92 1.09
N PHE A 19 -3.24 3.38 1.09
CA PHE A 19 -4.34 2.72 1.80
C PHE A 19 -4.60 1.29 1.30
N ALA A 20 -4.60 1.08 -0.02
CA ALA A 20 -4.75 -0.22 -0.65
C ALA A 20 -3.62 -1.18 -0.25
N VAL A 21 -2.36 -0.70 -0.25
CA VAL A 21 -1.19 -1.47 0.21
C VAL A 21 -1.34 -1.86 1.67
N ILE A 22 -1.74 -0.93 2.55
CA ILE A 22 -1.97 -1.21 3.97
C ILE A 22 -3.03 -2.31 4.17
N LEU A 23 -4.16 -2.23 3.47
CA LEU A 23 -5.21 -3.24 3.52
C LEU A 23 -4.70 -4.60 3.04
N PHE A 24 -3.98 -4.62 1.92
CA PHE A 24 -3.39 -5.84 1.37
C PHE A 24 -2.41 -6.50 2.34
N VAL A 25 -1.52 -5.71 2.94
CA VAL A 25 -0.56 -6.17 3.96
C VAL A 25 -1.30 -6.75 5.16
N LYS A 26 -2.32 -6.07 5.69
CA LYS A 26 -3.14 -6.55 6.82
C LYS A 26 -3.85 -7.87 6.49
N TYR A 27 -4.42 -7.99 5.30
CA TYR A 27 -5.05 -9.23 4.83
C TYR A 27 -4.08 -10.39 4.77
N ARG A 28 -2.91 -10.18 4.15
CA ARG A 28 -1.91 -11.22 4.04
C ARG A 28 -1.29 -11.62 5.38
N ARG A 29 -1.18 -10.69 6.35
CA ARG A 29 -0.81 -10.99 7.75
C ARG A 29 -1.86 -11.81 8.50
N GLY A 30 -3.06 -11.99 7.95
CA GLY A 30 -4.17 -12.70 8.60
C GLY A 30 -5.00 -11.83 9.55
N ASN A 31 -4.74 -10.52 9.56
CA ASN A 31 -5.48 -9.55 10.39
C ASN A 31 -6.81 -9.15 9.73
N ILE A 32 -7.05 -9.52 8.48
CA ILE A 32 -8.35 -9.36 7.80
C ILE A 32 -8.79 -10.76 7.35
N GLU A 33 -10.04 -11.10 7.59
CA GLU A 33 -10.62 -12.42 7.27
C GLU A 33 -10.67 -12.70 5.77
N GLU A 34 -11.15 -11.73 5.02
CA GLU A 34 -11.44 -11.83 3.59
C GLU A 34 -10.58 -10.86 2.78
N ASN A 35 -10.54 -11.03 1.46
CA ASN A 35 -9.88 -10.06 0.59
C ASN A 35 -10.52 -8.67 0.81
N PRO A 36 -9.74 -7.65 1.21
CA PRO A 36 -10.28 -6.36 1.58
C PRO A 36 -10.87 -5.62 0.38
N PHE A 37 -10.35 -5.83 -0.83
CA PHE A 37 -10.87 -5.21 -2.05
C PHE A 37 -12.23 -5.78 -2.43
N ILE A 38 -12.39 -7.12 -2.36
CA ILE A 38 -13.68 -7.77 -2.54
C ILE A 38 -14.67 -7.31 -1.46
N THR A 39 -14.19 -7.15 -0.22
CA THR A 39 -15.00 -6.66 0.88
C THR A 39 -15.49 -5.23 0.65
N VAL A 40 -14.64 -4.34 0.10
CA VAL A 40 -15.02 -2.97 -0.28
C VAL A 40 -16.09 -3.02 -1.37
N VAL A 41 -15.86 -3.75 -2.47
CA VAL A 41 -16.84 -3.86 -3.56
C VAL A 41 -18.19 -4.41 -3.07
N ARG A 42 -18.17 -5.46 -2.25
CA ARG A 42 -19.39 -6.02 -1.65
C ARG A 42 -20.10 -4.99 -0.76
N LYS A 43 -19.35 -4.22 0.03
CA LYS A 43 -19.90 -3.15 0.86
C LYS A 43 -20.56 -2.07 0.00
N GLU A 44 -19.90 -1.61 -1.06
CA GLU A 44 -20.46 -0.59 -1.95
C GLU A 44 -21.75 -1.10 -2.61
N TRP A 45 -21.77 -2.34 -3.09
CA TRP A 45 -22.99 -2.95 -3.63
C TRP A 45 -24.11 -3.07 -2.60
N MET A 46 -23.80 -3.45 -1.35
CA MET A 46 -24.81 -3.49 -0.29
C MET A 46 -25.35 -2.09 0.00
N ILE A 47 -24.51 -1.07 0.11
CA ILE A 47 -24.96 0.30 0.39
C ILE A 47 -25.88 0.79 -0.73
N LEU A 48 -25.47 0.64 -1.99
CA LEU A 48 -26.32 0.99 -3.13
C LEU A 48 -27.63 0.18 -3.17
N PHE A 49 -27.58 -1.12 -2.86
CA PHE A 49 -28.80 -1.92 -2.81
C PHE A 49 -29.77 -1.40 -1.73
N TYR A 50 -29.26 -1.03 -0.56
CA TYR A 50 -30.07 -0.48 0.53
C TYR A 50 -30.49 0.98 0.31
N SER A 51 -29.80 1.73 -0.55
CA SER A 51 -30.22 3.09 -0.93
C SER A 51 -31.39 3.06 -1.90
N PHE A 52 -31.46 2.10 -2.82
CA PHE A 52 -32.54 2.04 -3.81
C PHE A 52 -33.69 1.09 -3.44
N PHE A 53 -33.40 -0.10 -2.89
CA PHE A 53 -34.38 -1.19 -2.89
C PHE A 53 -34.90 -1.61 -1.51
N LYS A 54 -34.13 -1.42 -0.43
CA LYS A 54 -34.45 -2.02 0.87
C LYS A 54 -34.65 -1.01 2.01
N TRP A 55 -35.78 -0.32 1.92
CA TRP A 55 -36.16 0.73 2.87
C TRP A 55 -36.97 0.20 4.06
N LYS A 56 -37.79 -0.83 3.86
CA LYS A 56 -38.63 -1.43 4.91
C LYS A 56 -37.87 -2.51 5.70
N PRO A 57 -38.02 -2.56 7.04
CA PRO A 57 -37.39 -3.58 7.87
C PRO A 57 -37.82 -5.00 7.46
N LYS A 58 -36.92 -5.98 7.63
CA LYS A 58 -37.23 -7.39 7.42
C LYS A 58 -38.43 -7.82 8.28
N LYS A 59 -39.33 -8.63 7.70
CA LYS A 59 -40.39 -9.31 8.45
C LYS A 59 -39.78 -10.22 9.51
N LYS A 60 -40.50 -10.44 10.62
CA LYS A 60 -40.08 -11.34 11.70
C LYS A 60 -39.81 -12.75 11.13
N GLU A 61 -38.60 -13.26 11.36
CA GLU A 61 -38.23 -14.63 11.02
C GLU A 61 -38.67 -15.56 12.17
N PRO A 62 -39.28 -16.72 11.89
CA PRO A 62 -39.61 -17.70 12.93
C PRO A 62 -38.35 -18.10 13.70
N HIS A 63 -38.43 -18.18 15.03
CA HIS A 63 -37.32 -18.57 15.92
C HIS A 63 -36.11 -17.61 16.00
N VAL A 64 -36.23 -16.37 15.51
CA VAL A 64 -35.20 -15.33 15.63
C VAL A 64 -35.74 -14.13 16.40
N GLN A 65 -35.14 -13.82 17.54
CA GLN A 65 -35.44 -12.57 18.26
C GLN A 65 -34.58 -11.42 17.69
N MET A 66 -35.17 -10.26 17.49
CA MET A 66 -34.52 -9.11 16.84
C MET A 66 -34.63 -7.83 17.67
N PHE A 67 -33.52 -7.12 17.86
CA PHE A 67 -33.43 -5.89 18.66
C PHE A 67 -32.79 -4.76 17.85
N HIS A 68 -33.44 -3.60 17.81
CA HIS A 68 -33.05 -2.49 16.95
C HIS A 68 -32.29 -1.40 17.73
N TYR A 69 -30.96 -1.42 17.65
CA TYR A 69 -30.07 -0.50 18.36
C TYR A 69 -30.00 0.92 17.79
N HIS A 70 -30.57 1.18 16.61
CA HIS A 70 -30.54 2.50 15.97
C HIS A 70 -31.68 3.43 16.42
N LYS A 71 -32.73 2.88 17.04
CA LYS A 71 -33.85 3.68 17.54
C LYS A 71 -33.37 4.52 18.72
N GLY A 72 -33.68 5.82 18.71
CA GLY A 72 -33.22 6.77 19.73
C GLY A 72 -31.73 7.15 19.66
N SER A 73 -30.96 6.63 18.68
CA SER A 73 -29.55 6.97 18.53
C SER A 73 -29.33 8.32 17.83
N LEU A 74 -28.28 9.03 18.23
CA LEU A 74 -27.75 10.25 17.61
C LEU A 74 -27.41 10.06 16.13
N TYR A 75 -27.21 8.82 15.67
CA TYR A 75 -26.91 8.54 14.27
C TYR A 75 -28.03 8.98 13.32
N PHE A 76 -29.30 8.96 13.76
CA PHE A 76 -30.40 9.48 12.95
C PHE A 76 -30.30 10.99 12.73
N TRP A 77 -30.03 11.74 13.79
CA TRP A 77 -29.89 13.20 13.73
C TRP A 77 -28.69 13.62 12.91
N LEU A 78 -27.56 12.93 13.07
CA LEU A 78 -26.39 13.14 12.23
C LEU A 78 -26.69 12.87 10.75
N PHE A 79 -27.36 11.74 10.46
CA PHE A 79 -27.76 11.41 9.10
C PHE A 79 -28.64 12.52 8.49
N LEU A 80 -29.62 13.03 9.24
CA LEU A 80 -30.50 14.10 8.78
C LEU A 80 -29.74 15.41 8.53
N ALA A 81 -28.84 15.79 9.45
CA ALA A 81 -28.02 17.00 9.32
C ALA A 81 -27.13 16.95 8.08
N LEU A 82 -26.36 15.87 7.89
CA LEU A 82 -25.48 15.71 6.74
C LEU A 82 -26.26 15.59 5.42
N LEU A 83 -27.42 14.94 5.43
CA LEU A 83 -28.26 14.84 4.24
C LEU A 83 -28.72 16.23 3.77
N HIS A 84 -29.16 17.07 4.71
CA HIS A 84 -29.60 18.44 4.43
C HIS A 84 -28.45 19.29 3.86
N GLU A 85 -27.28 19.24 4.52
CA GLU A 85 -26.07 19.93 4.08
C GLU A 85 -25.67 19.50 2.67
N GLN A 86 -25.64 18.19 2.38
CA GLN A 86 -25.26 17.69 1.05
C GLN A 86 -26.20 18.16 -0.06
N VAL A 87 -27.49 18.34 0.23
CA VAL A 87 -28.48 18.86 -0.75
C VAL A 87 -28.26 20.34 -0.99
N ILE A 88 -28.14 21.15 0.08
CA ILE A 88 -27.95 22.60 -0.05
C ILE A 88 -26.64 22.89 -0.77
N GLU A 89 -25.53 22.34 -0.29
CA GLU A 89 -24.22 22.56 -0.88
C GLU A 89 -24.18 22.10 -2.34
N GLY A 90 -24.78 20.96 -2.65
CA GLY A 90 -24.84 20.44 -4.01
C GLY A 90 -25.54 21.41 -4.96
N ILE A 91 -26.64 22.04 -4.53
CA ILE A 91 -27.35 23.05 -5.32
C ILE A 91 -26.53 24.34 -5.42
N VAL A 92 -26.04 24.85 -4.28
CA VAL A 92 -25.31 26.13 -4.21
C VAL A 92 -24.03 26.07 -5.05
N PHE A 93 -23.18 25.06 -4.86
CA PHE A 93 -21.94 24.91 -5.62
C PHE A 93 -22.20 24.64 -7.10
N HIS A 94 -23.25 23.88 -7.45
CA HIS A 94 -23.57 23.67 -8.86
C HIS A 94 -23.99 24.98 -9.53
N ILE A 95 -24.87 25.78 -8.92
CA ILE A 95 -25.26 27.09 -9.46
C ILE A 95 -24.04 28.01 -9.57
N TYR A 96 -23.24 28.10 -8.51
CA TYR A 96 -22.08 29.00 -8.45
C TYR A 96 -20.99 28.64 -9.48
N LEU A 97 -20.70 27.35 -9.68
CA LEU A 97 -19.60 26.91 -10.53
C LEU A 97 -20.01 26.63 -11.98
N LYS A 98 -21.30 26.45 -12.28
CA LYS A 98 -21.73 26.04 -13.63
C LYS A 98 -21.33 27.02 -14.73
N GLU A 99 -21.22 28.31 -14.42
CA GLU A 99 -20.80 29.33 -15.38
C GLU A 99 -19.27 29.46 -15.48
N VAL A 100 -18.55 29.28 -14.38
CA VAL A 100 -17.09 29.49 -14.29
C VAL A 100 -16.30 28.24 -14.69
N ASP A 101 -16.72 27.08 -14.20
CA ASP A 101 -16.08 25.78 -14.44
C ASP A 101 -17.12 24.66 -14.50
N PRO A 102 -17.76 24.48 -15.68
CA PRO A 102 -18.84 23.51 -15.86
C PRO A 102 -18.42 22.07 -15.55
N LEU A 103 -17.15 21.72 -15.81
CA LEU A 103 -16.63 20.38 -15.55
C LEU A 103 -16.59 20.11 -14.04
N ARG A 104 -16.03 21.02 -13.24
CA ARG A 104 -16.00 20.88 -11.78
C ARG A 104 -17.40 20.91 -11.17
N ALA A 105 -18.29 21.76 -11.69
CA ALA A 105 -19.69 21.79 -11.25
C ALA A 105 -20.40 20.45 -11.44
N ASN A 106 -20.16 19.76 -12.56
CA ASN A 106 -20.72 18.43 -12.83
C ASN A 106 -20.08 17.34 -11.96
N ILE A 107 -18.75 17.35 -11.81
CA ILE A 107 -18.04 16.39 -10.94
C ILE A 107 -18.56 16.51 -9.51
N LEU A 108 -18.65 17.73 -8.96
CA LEU A 108 -19.17 17.96 -7.62
C LEU A 108 -20.63 17.51 -7.51
N LEU A 109 -21.49 17.85 -8.47
CA LEU A 109 -22.88 17.39 -8.45
C LEU A 109 -22.98 15.85 -8.37
N VAL A 110 -22.19 15.13 -9.17
CA VAL A 110 -22.14 13.65 -9.12
C VAL A 110 -21.68 13.16 -7.75
N LEU A 111 -20.66 13.79 -7.17
CA LEU A 111 -20.18 13.46 -5.82
C LEU A 111 -21.25 13.74 -4.74
N HIS A 112 -22.00 14.84 -4.84
CA HIS A 112 -23.11 15.14 -3.92
C HIS A 112 -24.22 14.10 -4.02
N VAL A 113 -24.66 13.76 -5.23
CA VAL A 113 -25.68 12.72 -5.47
C VAL A 113 -25.21 11.38 -4.93
N TYR A 114 -23.96 11.00 -5.20
CA TYR A 114 -23.39 9.77 -4.68
C TYR A 114 -23.35 9.75 -3.14
N SER A 115 -22.91 10.84 -2.50
CA SER A 115 -22.88 10.96 -1.04
C SER A 115 -24.27 10.83 -0.42
N ILE A 116 -25.30 11.44 -1.04
CA ILE A 116 -26.70 11.30 -0.63
C ILE A 116 -27.13 9.82 -0.68
N LEU A 117 -26.89 9.15 -1.81
CA LEU A 117 -27.21 7.73 -1.97
C LEU A 117 -26.47 6.85 -0.97
N TYR A 118 -25.19 7.12 -0.73
CA TYR A 118 -24.37 6.39 0.23
C TYR A 118 -24.93 6.54 1.65
N MET A 119 -25.24 7.77 2.08
CA MET A 119 -25.82 8.04 3.41
C MET A 119 -27.17 7.35 3.60
N LEU A 120 -28.05 7.43 2.59
CA LEU A 120 -29.34 6.73 2.60
C LEU A 120 -29.14 5.22 2.72
N GLY A 121 -28.22 4.65 1.94
CA GLY A 121 -27.91 3.23 1.94
C GLY A 121 -27.34 2.73 3.27
N ASP A 122 -26.37 3.45 3.84
CA ASP A 122 -25.74 3.10 5.12
C ASP A 122 -26.76 3.19 6.28
N TYR A 123 -27.58 4.24 6.32
CA TYR A 123 -28.62 4.39 7.34
C TYR A 123 -29.70 3.30 7.21
N ASN A 124 -30.20 3.05 5.99
CA ASN A 124 -31.16 1.98 5.73
C ASN A 124 -30.58 0.61 6.09
N LEU A 125 -29.31 0.36 5.79
CA LEU A 125 -28.63 -0.89 6.13
C LEU A 125 -28.55 -1.10 7.64
N VAL A 126 -28.19 -0.07 8.40
CA VAL A 126 -28.19 -0.09 9.87
C VAL A 126 -29.60 -0.36 10.42
N ARG A 127 -30.64 0.28 9.87
CA ARG A 127 -32.03 0.05 10.26
C ARG A 127 -32.49 -1.39 10.03
N ASN A 128 -32.02 -2.00 8.95
CA ASN A 128 -32.40 -3.32 8.48
C ASN A 128 -31.51 -4.47 8.98
N ASN A 129 -30.49 -4.19 9.79
CA ASN A 129 -29.60 -5.21 10.33
C ASN A 129 -29.61 -5.16 11.87
N PRO A 130 -30.73 -5.54 12.50
CA PRO A 130 -30.84 -5.55 13.96
C PRO A 130 -29.88 -6.56 14.60
N ILE A 131 -29.70 -6.42 15.90
CA ILE A 131 -29.09 -7.46 16.74
C ILE A 131 -30.02 -8.68 16.71
N LYS A 132 -29.46 -9.88 16.59
CA LYS A 132 -30.22 -11.12 16.49
C LYS A 132 -29.81 -12.11 17.57
N ILE A 133 -30.79 -12.83 18.09
CA ILE A 133 -30.58 -14.03 18.90
C ILE A 133 -31.13 -15.22 18.13
N ILE A 134 -30.27 -16.20 17.86
CA ILE A 134 -30.63 -17.45 17.18
C ILE A 134 -30.20 -18.60 18.08
N LYS A 135 -31.18 -19.32 18.66
CA LYS A 135 -30.96 -20.29 19.74
C LYS A 135 -30.19 -19.62 20.90
N ASN A 136 -28.93 -20.01 21.11
CA ASN A 136 -28.05 -19.50 22.17
C ASN A 136 -26.91 -18.59 21.62
N ASN A 137 -26.94 -18.26 20.33
CA ASN A 137 -25.96 -17.39 19.67
C ASN A 137 -26.50 -15.96 19.51
N PHE A 138 -25.68 -14.99 19.91
CA PHE A 138 -25.93 -13.56 19.81
C PHE A 138 -25.11 -12.98 18.66
N ILE A 139 -25.78 -12.32 17.72
CA ILE A 139 -25.15 -11.73 16.54
C ILE A 139 -25.37 -10.22 16.58
N LEU A 140 -24.31 -9.48 16.91
CA LEU A 140 -24.30 -8.02 17.00
C LEU A 140 -23.72 -7.43 15.71
N ASN A 141 -24.56 -7.13 14.73
CA ASN A 141 -24.13 -6.49 13.48
C ASN A 141 -24.32 -4.97 13.54
N ILE A 142 -23.26 -4.21 13.28
CA ILE A 142 -23.32 -2.76 13.15
C ILE A 142 -23.21 -2.39 11.66
N GLY A 143 -24.35 -2.40 10.97
CA GLY A 143 -24.40 -2.27 9.51
C GLY A 143 -23.56 -3.33 8.80
N VAL A 144 -22.70 -2.93 7.86
CA VAL A 144 -21.65 -3.78 7.26
C VAL A 144 -20.26 -3.51 7.87
N ARG A 145 -20.18 -2.59 8.84
CA ARG A 145 -18.92 -2.03 9.33
C ARG A 145 -18.22 -2.97 10.31
N ARG A 146 -18.99 -3.52 11.26
CA ARG A 146 -18.46 -4.28 12.39
C ARG A 146 -19.46 -5.35 12.80
N SER A 147 -18.98 -6.48 13.27
CA SER A 147 -19.82 -7.51 13.86
C SER A 147 -19.12 -8.23 15.02
N LEU A 148 -19.90 -8.71 15.96
CA LEU A 148 -19.46 -9.61 17.02
C LEU A 148 -20.49 -10.74 17.13
N THR A 149 -20.02 -11.97 17.23
CA THR A 149 -20.85 -13.13 17.48
C THR A 149 -20.31 -13.85 18.70
N PHE A 150 -21.19 -14.20 19.64
CA PHE A 150 -20.83 -14.90 20.86
C PHE A 150 -21.98 -15.80 21.30
N HIS A 151 -21.63 -16.82 22.08
CA HIS A 151 -22.57 -17.77 22.67
C HIS A 151 -22.94 -17.34 24.10
N ALA A 152 -24.14 -17.69 24.55
CA ALA A 152 -24.62 -17.40 25.92
C ALA A 152 -23.60 -17.83 27.00
N GLY A 153 -23.00 -19.00 26.83
CA GLY A 153 -22.01 -19.56 27.76
C GLY A 153 -20.69 -18.80 27.88
N GLU A 154 -20.37 -17.92 26.93
CA GLU A 154 -19.14 -17.12 26.92
C GLU A 154 -19.26 -15.84 27.76
N VAL A 155 -20.47 -15.48 28.18
CA VAL A 155 -20.74 -14.31 29.02
C VAL A 155 -20.40 -14.62 30.48
N GLU A 156 -19.61 -13.74 31.09
CA GLU A 156 -19.24 -13.81 32.51
C GLU A 156 -20.23 -13.01 33.35
N THR A 157 -20.41 -11.72 33.04
CA THR A 157 -21.28 -10.81 33.77
C THR A 157 -21.90 -9.76 32.85
N ILE A 158 -23.06 -9.25 33.27
CA ILE A 158 -23.76 -8.14 32.61
C ILE A 158 -24.09 -7.10 33.68
N GLN A 159 -23.56 -5.89 33.53
CA GLN A 159 -23.74 -4.82 34.53
C GLN A 159 -24.04 -3.47 33.90
N PRO A 160 -24.75 -2.58 34.61
CA PRO A 160 -24.90 -1.19 34.19
C PRO A 160 -23.55 -0.50 34.08
N ALA A 161 -23.37 0.35 33.06
CA ALA A 161 -22.13 1.06 32.81
C ALA A 161 -22.40 2.53 32.44
N LYS A 162 -21.41 3.41 32.61
CA LYS A 162 -21.49 4.83 32.24
C LYS A 162 -20.23 5.27 31.50
N THR A 163 -20.37 6.26 30.63
CA THR A 163 -19.23 6.84 29.92
C THR A 163 -18.36 7.64 30.87
N HIS A 164 -17.06 7.38 30.88
CA HIS A 164 -16.10 8.11 31.69
C HIS A 164 -15.38 9.20 30.87
N TYR A 165 -15.09 10.33 31.51
CA TYR A 165 -14.37 11.45 30.93
C TYR A 165 -13.11 11.76 31.74
N HIS A 166 -12.04 12.15 31.06
CA HIS A 166 -10.84 12.70 31.68
C HIS A 166 -11.17 14.05 32.33
N LYS A 167 -10.38 14.43 33.35
CA LYS A 167 -10.48 15.75 33.99
C LYS A 167 -10.30 16.91 33.00
N SER A 168 -9.65 16.66 31.86
CA SER A 168 -9.44 17.61 30.76
C SER A 168 -10.60 17.68 29.74
N GLY A 169 -11.71 16.95 29.97
CA GLY A 169 -12.91 16.99 29.12
C GLY A 169 -12.97 15.95 27.99
N GLY A 170 -11.90 15.18 27.74
CA GLY A 170 -11.88 14.12 26.72
C GLY A 170 -12.53 12.81 27.20
N MET A 171 -13.24 12.09 26.33
CA MET A 171 -13.82 10.78 26.65
C MET A 171 -12.75 9.71 26.83
N VAL A 172 -12.87 8.88 27.88
CA VAL A 172 -11.97 7.74 28.11
C VAL A 172 -12.29 6.63 27.11
N HIS A 173 -11.28 6.21 26.35
CA HIS A 173 -11.42 5.13 25.37
C HIS A 173 -10.79 3.84 25.88
N GLU A 174 -11.65 2.89 26.24
CA GLU A 174 -11.19 1.57 26.67
C GLU A 174 -10.67 0.74 25.48
N LYS A 175 -9.59 -0.01 25.72
CA LYS A 175 -8.98 -0.93 24.74
C LYS A 175 -9.71 -2.27 24.74
N ASN A 176 -9.65 -2.99 23.62
CA ASN A 176 -10.24 -4.33 23.49
C ASN A 176 -11.75 -4.40 23.82
N VAL A 177 -12.49 -3.35 23.45
CA VAL A 177 -13.96 -3.33 23.60
C VAL A 177 -14.66 -3.31 22.25
N PHE A 178 -15.85 -3.92 22.21
CA PHE A 178 -16.78 -3.84 21.09
C PHE A 178 -17.92 -2.86 21.41
N HIS A 179 -17.95 -1.69 20.75
CA HIS A 179 -19.04 -0.72 20.95
C HIS A 179 -20.25 -1.07 20.09
N VAL A 180 -21.35 -1.43 20.73
CA VAL A 180 -22.67 -1.66 20.12
C VAL A 180 -23.38 -0.30 20.06
N ALA A 181 -23.05 0.47 19.02
CA ALA A 181 -23.55 1.81 18.78
C ALA A 181 -23.82 2.00 17.29
N ALA A 182 -24.90 2.71 16.95
CA ALA A 182 -25.21 3.03 15.57
C ALA A 182 -24.29 4.11 15.00
N LEU A 183 -23.95 5.11 15.83
CA LEU A 183 -23.05 6.18 15.46
C LEU A 183 -21.65 5.62 15.06
N PRO A 184 -21.11 6.00 13.89
CA PRO A 184 -19.76 5.61 13.49
C PRO A 184 -18.70 6.08 14.50
N ARG A 185 -17.88 5.14 14.99
CA ARG A 185 -16.89 5.42 16.05
C ARG A 185 -15.80 6.43 15.65
N VAL A 186 -15.56 6.61 14.34
CA VAL A 186 -14.63 7.63 13.85
C VAL A 186 -15.10 9.03 14.24
N LEU A 187 -16.41 9.28 14.16
CA LEU A 187 -17.01 10.58 14.48
C LEU A 187 -17.01 10.82 15.99
N THR A 188 -17.24 9.78 16.80
CA THR A 188 -17.09 9.89 18.26
C THR A 188 -15.68 10.30 18.67
N ARG A 189 -14.64 9.86 17.94
CA ARG A 189 -13.25 10.23 18.24
C ARG A 189 -12.92 11.65 17.82
N ILE A 190 -13.51 12.13 16.72
CA ILE A 190 -13.24 13.46 16.17
C ILE A 190 -14.02 14.52 16.96
N PHE A 191 -15.31 14.29 17.20
CA PHE A 191 -16.21 15.29 17.78
C PHE A 191 -16.51 15.07 19.26
N GLY A 192 -16.07 13.96 19.86
CA GLY A 192 -16.37 13.63 21.25
C GLY A 192 -17.84 13.23 21.51
N VAL A 193 -18.68 13.11 20.48
CA VAL A 193 -20.11 12.82 20.59
C VAL A 193 -20.38 11.31 20.57
N THR A 194 -21.17 10.81 21.52
CA THR A 194 -21.60 9.40 21.57
C THR A 194 -23.00 9.29 22.14
N ASP A 195 -23.71 8.23 21.72
CA ASP A 195 -24.88 7.74 22.43
C ASP A 195 -24.51 7.40 23.89
N GLU A 196 -25.48 7.43 24.82
CA GLU A 196 -25.24 7.11 26.23
C GLU A 196 -24.90 5.62 26.42
N LEU A 197 -23.83 5.33 27.19
CA LEU A 197 -23.51 3.97 27.59
C LEU A 197 -24.48 3.54 28.71
N LYS A 198 -25.18 2.41 28.52
CA LYS A 198 -26.13 1.92 29.53
C LYS A 198 -25.68 0.62 30.20
N TYR A 199 -25.09 -0.30 29.43
CA TYR A 199 -24.66 -1.61 29.93
C TYR A 199 -23.30 -2.02 29.36
N GLU A 200 -22.57 -2.86 30.08
CA GLU A 200 -21.45 -3.64 29.57
C GLU A 200 -21.67 -5.13 29.77
N ILE A 201 -21.23 -5.91 28.78
CA ILE A 201 -21.22 -7.37 28.78
C ILE A 201 -19.76 -7.80 28.83
N ILE A 202 -19.35 -8.51 29.87
CA ILE A 202 -17.98 -8.99 30.07
C ILE A 202 -17.93 -10.47 29.66
N PHE A 203 -16.91 -10.84 28.90
CA PHE A 203 -16.74 -12.22 28.40
C PHE A 203 -15.68 -12.98 29.21
N LYS A 204 -15.94 -14.26 29.49
CA LYS A 204 -15.05 -15.15 30.24
C LYS A 204 -13.67 -15.30 29.59
N LYS A 205 -13.63 -15.27 28.24
CA LYS A 205 -12.41 -15.33 27.43
C LYS A 205 -12.47 -14.25 26.35
N PRO A 206 -11.32 -13.72 25.88
CA PRO A 206 -11.29 -12.77 24.78
C PRO A 206 -11.89 -13.36 23.49
N LEU A 207 -12.81 -12.62 22.88
CA LEU A 207 -13.50 -13.00 21.65
C LEU A 207 -12.97 -12.24 20.44
N MET A 208 -13.20 -12.80 19.26
CA MET A 208 -12.81 -12.19 17.99
C MET A 208 -13.98 -11.41 17.37
N ALA A 209 -13.90 -10.09 17.40
CA ALA A 209 -14.81 -9.22 16.67
C ALA A 209 -14.30 -8.91 15.26
N ARG A 210 -15.23 -8.76 14.32
CA ARG A 210 -14.97 -8.20 13.00
C ARG A 210 -15.12 -6.68 13.04
N GLY A 211 -14.09 -5.98 12.60
CA GLY A 211 -14.00 -4.54 12.49
C GLY A 211 -14.16 -4.04 11.04
N TYR A 212 -13.86 -2.76 10.83
CA TYR A 212 -13.91 -2.12 9.51
C TYR A 212 -13.05 -2.86 8.50
N PHE A 213 -13.57 -3.01 7.27
CA PHE A 213 -12.92 -3.75 6.18
C PHE A 213 -12.60 -5.21 6.52
N GLY A 214 -13.28 -5.81 7.51
CA GLY A 214 -13.06 -7.20 7.93
C GLY A 214 -11.86 -7.40 8.87
N GLN A 215 -11.35 -6.32 9.48
CA GLN A 215 -10.23 -6.40 10.42
C GLN A 215 -10.60 -7.18 11.67
N LYS A 216 -9.80 -8.17 12.03
CA LYS A 216 -9.93 -8.93 13.27
C LYS A 216 -9.52 -8.09 14.47
N LYS A 217 -10.38 -7.99 15.47
CA LYS A 217 -10.12 -7.27 16.72
C LYS A 217 -10.46 -8.16 17.90
N VAL A 218 -9.49 -8.38 18.79
CA VAL A 218 -9.72 -9.07 20.06
C VAL A 218 -10.54 -8.15 20.97
N VAL A 219 -11.59 -8.68 21.60
CA VAL A 219 -12.45 -7.94 22.52
C VAL A 219 -12.76 -8.76 23.78
N ASN A 220 -12.73 -8.09 24.93
CA ASN A 220 -13.00 -8.70 26.24
C ASN A 220 -14.40 -8.33 26.75
N LYS A 221 -14.98 -7.26 26.19
CA LYS A 221 -16.31 -6.78 26.56
C LYS A 221 -17.04 -6.16 25.38
N ALA A 222 -18.36 -6.15 25.46
CA ALA A 222 -19.24 -5.39 24.59
C ALA A 222 -19.93 -4.27 25.37
N LEU A 223 -19.84 -3.04 24.87
CA LEU A 223 -20.44 -1.84 25.47
C LEU A 223 -21.72 -1.48 24.72
N ILE A 224 -22.84 -1.36 25.42
CA ILE A 224 -24.18 -1.22 24.86
C ILE A 224 -24.66 0.23 24.96
N TYR A 225 -24.82 0.86 23.80
CA TYR A 225 -25.23 2.26 23.64
C TYR A 225 -26.63 2.39 23.03
N MET A 226 -27.56 1.56 23.49
CA MET A 226 -28.93 1.54 23.00
C MET A 226 -29.78 2.46 23.85
N ASP A 227 -30.74 3.16 23.23
CA ASP A 227 -31.70 3.97 23.96
C ASP A 227 -32.65 3.12 24.82
N ASP A 228 -33.15 2.01 24.27
CA ASP A 228 -33.91 1.01 25.03
C ASP A 228 -33.20 -0.35 25.01
N PRO A 229 -32.25 -0.60 25.94
CA PRO A 229 -31.50 -1.85 26.00
C PRO A 229 -32.26 -2.97 26.71
N GLN A 230 -33.28 -2.69 27.53
CA GLN A 230 -33.85 -3.67 28.47
C GLN A 230 -34.37 -4.93 27.79
N PRO A 231 -35.19 -4.84 26.70
CA PRO A 231 -35.68 -6.05 26.04
C PRO A 231 -34.56 -6.99 25.56
N PHE A 232 -33.43 -6.41 25.15
CA PHE A 232 -32.26 -7.18 24.73
C PHE A 232 -31.50 -7.79 25.92
N ILE A 233 -31.32 -7.01 26.99
CA ILE A 233 -30.63 -7.48 28.20
C ILE A 233 -31.41 -8.60 28.90
N ASP A 234 -32.73 -8.47 28.99
CA ASP A 234 -33.60 -9.49 29.58
C ASP A 234 -33.54 -10.79 28.78
N ALA A 235 -33.69 -10.72 27.45
CA ALA A 235 -33.57 -11.89 26.58
C ALA A 235 -32.19 -12.55 26.66
N LEU A 236 -31.13 -11.76 26.82
CA LEU A 236 -29.77 -12.25 27.02
C LEU A 236 -29.63 -12.99 28.36
N ARG A 237 -30.16 -12.42 29.46
CA ARG A 237 -30.15 -13.06 30.78
C ARG A 237 -30.90 -14.38 30.80
N THR A 238 -32.13 -14.40 30.26
CA THR A 238 -32.92 -15.64 30.15
C THR A 238 -32.17 -16.74 29.40
N LYS A 239 -31.51 -16.41 28.29
CA LYS A 239 -30.73 -17.39 27.51
C LYS A 239 -29.47 -17.88 28.22
N ILE A 240 -28.85 -17.05 29.04
CA ILE A 240 -27.72 -17.45 29.88
C ILE A 240 -28.20 -18.41 30.97
N GLU A 241 -29.32 -18.13 31.63
CA GLU A 241 -29.92 -19.00 32.65
C GLU A 241 -30.35 -20.35 32.06
N GLU A 242 -31.06 -20.36 30.93
CA GLU A 242 -31.43 -21.58 30.20
C GLU A 242 -30.18 -22.43 29.86
N TYR A 243 -29.10 -21.80 29.41
CA TYR A 243 -27.85 -22.50 29.11
C TYR A 243 -27.18 -23.09 30.35
N HIS A 244 -27.15 -22.37 31.48
CA HIS A 244 -26.57 -22.91 32.72
C HIS A 244 -27.36 -24.11 33.23
N ASN A 245 -28.69 -24.09 33.09
CA ASN A 245 -29.56 -25.22 33.44
C ASN A 245 -29.40 -26.43 32.50
N GLU A 246 -29.07 -26.21 31.21
CA GLU A 246 -28.80 -27.28 30.25
C GLU A 246 -27.39 -27.89 30.40
N VAL A 247 -26.39 -27.13 30.86
CA VAL A 247 -24.99 -27.56 31.01
C VAL A 247 -24.73 -28.38 32.27
N GLU A 248 -25.58 -28.30 33.30
CA GLU A 248 -25.52 -29.19 34.48
C GLU A 248 -25.73 -30.68 34.14
N LEU A 249 -26.10 -31.04 32.90
CA LEU A 249 -26.27 -32.42 32.44
C LEU A 249 -25.29 -32.92 31.37
N SER A 250 -24.32 -32.12 30.91
CA SER A 250 -23.30 -32.61 29.97
C SER A 250 -22.02 -31.80 30.04
N SER A 251 -20.95 -32.44 30.51
CA SER A 251 -19.63 -31.85 30.65
C SER A 251 -18.94 -31.59 29.31
N GLU A 252 -18.45 -30.35 29.23
CA GLU A 252 -17.25 -29.84 28.56
C GLU A 252 -16.86 -30.33 27.16
N VAL A 253 -16.82 -29.39 26.21
CA VAL A 253 -15.86 -29.43 25.10
C VAL A 253 -15.09 -28.10 25.05
N ASP A 254 -13.81 -28.18 25.36
CA ASP A 254 -12.82 -27.13 25.13
C ASP A 254 -12.48 -27.03 23.64
N SER A 255 -12.35 -25.81 23.12
CA SER A 255 -11.80 -25.58 21.79
C SER A 255 -10.83 -24.41 21.81
N THR A 256 -9.55 -24.74 21.91
CA THR A 256 -8.46 -23.80 21.69
C THR A 256 -8.03 -23.83 20.23
N ALA A 257 -8.24 -22.72 19.53
CA ALA A 257 -7.75 -22.53 18.17
C ALA A 257 -6.24 -22.23 18.18
N TYR A 258 -5.46 -23.13 17.57
CA TYR A 258 -4.02 -23.01 17.40
C TYR A 258 -3.66 -21.83 16.49
N ILE A 259 -3.03 -20.77 17.02
CA ILE A 259 -2.55 -19.63 16.22
C ILE A 259 -1.24 -20.04 15.52
N LYS A 260 -1.36 -20.51 14.28
CA LYS A 260 -0.20 -20.68 13.38
C LYS A 260 0.39 -19.31 13.07
N LYS A 261 1.54 -18.98 13.67
CA LYS A 261 2.32 -17.76 13.38
C LYS A 261 2.70 -17.77 11.89
N ARG A 262 1.97 -17.00 11.07
CA ARG A 262 2.24 -16.89 9.63
C ARG A 262 3.58 -16.18 9.42
N GLU A 263 4.37 -16.71 8.49
CA GLU A 263 5.66 -16.14 8.09
C GLU A 263 5.50 -14.71 7.54
N SER A 264 6.55 -13.90 7.71
CA SER A 264 6.56 -12.50 7.26
C SER A 264 6.39 -12.40 5.74
N LEU A 265 5.64 -11.41 5.27
CA LEU A 265 5.35 -11.22 3.83
C LEU A 265 6.60 -11.02 2.98
N ILE A 266 7.50 -10.20 3.49
CA ILE A 266 8.79 -9.82 2.91
C ILE A 266 9.80 -9.74 4.04
N ASP A 267 11.08 -9.67 3.69
CA ASP A 267 12.09 -9.24 4.65
C ASP A 267 11.97 -7.72 4.84
N TRP A 268 11.38 -7.31 5.95
CA TRP A 268 11.17 -5.90 6.25
C TRP A 268 12.48 -5.15 6.51
N LYS A 269 13.53 -5.83 6.99
CA LYS A 269 14.84 -5.20 7.16
C LYS A 269 15.42 -4.89 5.78
N ALA A 270 15.38 -5.86 4.85
CA ALA A 270 15.86 -5.65 3.48
C ALA A 270 15.10 -4.53 2.78
N TYR A 271 13.77 -4.51 2.96
CA TYR A 271 12.92 -3.46 2.44
C TYR A 271 13.34 -2.06 2.90
N PHE A 272 13.46 -1.84 4.21
CA PHE A 272 13.80 -0.50 4.72
C PHE A 272 15.25 -0.11 4.41
N THR A 273 16.19 -1.06 4.42
CA THR A 273 17.58 -0.79 4.01
C THR A 273 17.64 -0.33 2.56
N LEU A 274 16.98 -1.04 1.64
CA LEU A 274 16.94 -0.67 0.22
C LEU A 274 16.19 0.64 -0.01
N LEU A 275 15.11 0.89 0.74
CA LEU A 275 14.35 2.12 0.63
C LEU A 275 15.17 3.33 1.04
N ILE A 276 15.87 3.24 2.19
CA ILE A 276 16.79 4.29 2.63
C ILE A 276 17.91 4.49 1.60
N LEU A 277 18.48 3.39 1.09
CA LEU A 277 19.52 3.46 0.07
C LEU A 277 19.03 4.17 -1.20
N ASN A 278 17.81 3.90 -1.67
CA ASN A 278 17.21 4.58 -2.82
C ASN A 278 17.00 6.07 -2.58
N VAL A 279 16.59 6.48 -1.37
CA VAL A 279 16.49 7.90 -1.03
C VAL A 279 17.86 8.56 -1.00
N LEU A 280 18.89 7.89 -0.46
CA LEU A 280 20.26 8.39 -0.50
C LEU A 280 20.79 8.49 -1.94
N GLY A 281 20.46 7.52 -2.79
CA GLY A 281 20.76 7.55 -4.22
C GLY A 281 20.11 8.76 -4.91
N ALA A 282 18.84 9.02 -4.60
CA ALA A 282 18.11 10.16 -5.15
C ALA A 282 18.74 11.50 -4.75
N LEU A 283 19.16 11.63 -3.50
CA LEU A 283 19.86 12.80 -3.00
C LEU A 283 21.26 12.96 -3.61
N ALA A 284 21.91 11.87 -3.98
CA ALA A 284 23.24 11.89 -4.61
C ALA A 284 23.17 12.24 -6.10
N ILE A 285 22.21 11.71 -6.85
CA ILE A 285 22.08 12.01 -8.28
C ILE A 285 21.47 13.39 -8.54
N SER A 286 20.69 13.95 -7.62
CA SER A 286 20.04 15.26 -7.83
C SER A 286 21.00 16.41 -8.15
N PRO A 287 22.16 16.62 -7.47
CA PRO A 287 23.10 17.67 -7.84
C PRO A 287 23.74 17.43 -9.21
N TYR A 288 23.96 16.16 -9.59
CA TYR A 288 24.46 15.80 -10.92
C TYR A 288 23.44 16.15 -12.01
N ALA A 289 22.17 15.75 -11.82
CA ALA A 289 21.08 16.06 -12.75
C ALA A 289 20.83 17.57 -12.87
N ILE A 290 20.96 18.33 -11.78
CA ILE A 290 20.90 19.80 -11.80
C ILE A 290 22.04 20.37 -12.64
N ALA A 291 23.26 19.87 -12.48
CA ALA A 291 24.44 20.42 -13.16
C ALA A 291 24.51 20.06 -14.65
N ARG A 292 24.17 18.81 -15.00
CA ARG A 292 24.25 18.28 -16.36
C ARG A 292 23.04 18.66 -17.20
N GLU A 293 21.85 18.41 -16.68
CA GLU A 293 20.60 18.42 -17.46
C GLU A 293 19.72 19.65 -17.16
N GLN A 294 20.10 20.48 -16.18
CA GLN A 294 19.36 21.70 -15.77
C GLN A 294 17.87 21.44 -15.48
N LEU A 295 17.51 20.22 -15.05
CA LEU A 295 16.11 19.81 -14.88
C LEU A 295 15.32 20.67 -13.89
N ASN A 296 15.99 21.28 -12.91
CA ASN A 296 15.32 22.21 -12.01
C ASN A 296 14.80 23.46 -12.76
N GLU A 297 15.51 23.94 -13.78
CA GLU A 297 15.10 25.11 -14.57
C GLU A 297 13.98 24.75 -15.53
N VAL A 298 14.07 23.60 -16.20
CA VAL A 298 13.01 23.05 -17.05
C VAL A 298 11.69 22.91 -16.28
N MET A 299 11.77 22.51 -15.00
CA MET A 299 10.60 22.37 -14.13
C MET A 299 10.16 23.67 -13.45
N GLY A 300 10.90 24.78 -13.60
CA GLY A 300 10.62 26.04 -12.90
C GLY A 300 10.75 25.93 -11.38
N LEU A 301 11.61 25.03 -10.88
CA LEU A 301 11.81 24.75 -9.46
C LEU A 301 13.16 25.30 -8.97
N SER A 302 13.19 25.73 -7.70
CA SER A 302 14.47 25.95 -7.03
C SER A 302 15.24 24.62 -6.90
N LYS A 303 16.57 24.68 -6.80
CA LYS A 303 17.42 23.48 -6.62
C LYS A 303 17.00 22.62 -5.42
N TRP A 304 16.59 23.26 -4.32
CA TRP A 304 16.06 22.60 -3.13
C TRP A 304 14.71 21.94 -3.38
N SER A 305 13.79 22.66 -4.04
CA SER A 305 12.46 22.15 -4.39
C SER A 305 12.55 20.96 -5.35
N PHE A 306 13.43 21.02 -6.35
CA PHE A 306 13.71 19.91 -7.26
C PHE A 306 14.26 18.70 -6.52
N THR A 307 15.26 18.89 -5.65
CA THR A 307 15.87 17.78 -4.89
C THR A 307 14.84 17.11 -3.97
N LEU A 308 14.01 17.89 -3.28
CA LEU A 308 12.96 17.35 -2.43
C LEU A 308 11.90 16.61 -3.25
N PHE A 309 11.45 17.20 -4.36
CA PHE A 309 10.51 16.58 -5.28
C PHE A 309 11.02 15.24 -5.80
N TYR A 310 12.26 15.20 -6.28
CA TYR A 310 12.89 13.99 -6.82
C TYR A 310 13.06 12.91 -5.74
N ALA A 311 13.52 13.28 -4.54
CA ALA A 311 13.65 12.34 -3.43
C ALA A 311 12.30 11.76 -2.97
N LEU A 312 11.23 12.59 -2.96
CA LEU A 312 9.87 12.13 -2.65
C LEU A 312 9.32 11.20 -3.73
N GLN A 313 9.54 11.53 -5.01
CA GLN A 313 9.17 10.67 -6.13
C GLN A 313 9.84 9.30 -6.01
N VAL A 314 11.16 9.27 -5.81
CA VAL A 314 11.91 8.02 -5.62
C VAL A 314 11.45 7.26 -4.38
N LEU A 315 11.16 7.93 -3.26
CA LEU A 315 10.65 7.28 -2.05
C LEU A 315 9.34 6.53 -2.32
N LEU A 316 8.40 7.16 -3.03
CA LEU A 316 7.11 6.58 -3.37
C LEU A 316 7.27 5.42 -4.35
N GLU A 317 8.02 5.64 -5.44
CA GLU A 317 8.29 4.65 -6.48
C GLU A 317 9.02 3.42 -5.91
N ALA A 318 10.18 3.64 -5.27
CA ALA A 318 10.97 2.57 -4.67
C ALA A 318 10.18 1.86 -3.55
N GLY A 319 9.36 2.59 -2.78
CA GLY A 319 8.49 1.98 -1.76
C GLY A 319 7.56 0.92 -2.34
N ILE A 320 6.94 1.20 -3.48
CA ILE A 320 6.04 0.25 -4.16
C ILE A 320 6.84 -0.87 -4.82
N LEU A 321 7.84 -0.51 -5.64
CA LEU A 321 8.57 -1.47 -6.47
C LEU A 321 9.39 -2.44 -5.62
N LEU A 322 10.08 -1.97 -4.57
CA LEU A 322 10.83 -2.84 -3.66
C LEU A 322 9.89 -3.79 -2.90
N PHE A 323 8.72 -3.32 -2.45
CA PHE A 323 7.74 -4.19 -1.78
C PHE A 323 7.30 -5.32 -2.71
N LEU A 324 6.93 -4.98 -3.95
CA LEU A 324 6.52 -5.95 -4.96
C LEU A 324 7.66 -6.90 -5.31
N ALA A 325 8.87 -6.39 -5.52
CA ALA A 325 10.05 -7.19 -5.85
C ALA A 325 10.36 -8.22 -4.76
N LEU A 326 10.42 -7.81 -3.49
CA LEU A 326 10.68 -8.71 -2.36
C LEU A 326 9.55 -9.73 -2.16
N TRP A 327 8.29 -9.31 -2.36
CA TRP A 327 7.12 -10.18 -2.22
C TRP A 327 7.07 -11.25 -3.31
N ILE A 328 7.40 -10.87 -4.54
CA ILE A 328 7.46 -11.78 -5.68
C ILE A 328 8.71 -12.67 -5.59
N GLY A 329 9.86 -12.12 -5.18
CA GLY A 329 11.12 -12.84 -5.02
C GLY A 329 11.01 -14.06 -4.09
N LYS A 330 10.28 -13.92 -2.96
CA LYS A 330 9.99 -15.06 -2.08
C LYS A 330 9.23 -16.20 -2.77
N LYS A 331 8.40 -15.90 -3.77
CA LYS A 331 7.60 -16.90 -4.50
C LYS A 331 8.36 -17.54 -5.65
N THR A 332 9.28 -16.80 -6.28
CA THR A 332 10.08 -17.30 -7.39
C THR A 332 11.32 -18.06 -6.91
N GLY A 333 11.78 -17.81 -5.68
CA GLY A 333 13.03 -18.37 -5.17
C GLY A 333 14.27 -17.66 -5.72
N VAL A 334 14.09 -16.47 -6.35
CA VAL A 334 15.19 -15.58 -6.68
C VAL A 334 15.78 -15.10 -5.36
N LYS A 335 17.05 -15.43 -5.11
CA LYS A 335 17.76 -14.98 -3.92
C LYS A 335 17.99 -13.49 -4.05
N ILE A 336 17.60 -12.73 -3.02
CA ILE A 336 17.83 -11.28 -2.93
C ILE A 336 18.78 -11.10 -1.73
N PRO A 337 20.10 -11.20 -1.94
CA PRO A 337 21.09 -11.37 -0.87
C PRO A 337 21.51 -10.06 -0.19
N VAL A 338 20.65 -9.03 -0.14
CA VAL A 338 20.96 -7.75 0.53
C VAL A 338 21.23 -7.94 2.03
N ILE A 339 20.64 -8.97 2.65
CA ILE A 339 20.71 -9.25 4.08
C ILE A 339 20.73 -10.77 4.34
N GLU A 340 21.58 -11.54 3.66
CA GLU A 340 21.95 -12.87 4.19
C GLU A 340 23.06 -12.76 5.26
N SER A 341 23.79 -11.65 5.32
CA SER A 341 25.00 -11.47 6.15
C SER A 341 24.80 -10.91 7.57
N PHE A 342 23.67 -10.27 7.87
CA PHE A 342 23.43 -9.66 9.20
C PHE A 342 22.56 -10.50 10.14
N ILE A 343 21.97 -11.60 9.67
CA ILE A 343 20.89 -12.29 10.41
C ILE A 343 21.21 -13.76 10.68
N ASP A 344 21.96 -14.44 9.82
CA ASP A 344 22.09 -15.90 9.92
C ASP A 344 23.55 -16.34 10.04
N LYS A 345 24.04 -16.43 11.28
CA LYS A 345 25.38 -16.97 11.62
C LYS A 345 25.56 -18.44 11.23
N SER A 346 24.49 -19.13 10.78
CA SER A 346 24.52 -20.56 10.44
C SER A 346 24.90 -20.87 8.99
N LYS A 347 24.99 -19.85 8.11
CA LYS A 347 25.37 -20.03 6.70
C LYS A 347 26.88 -19.83 6.48
N PRO A 348 27.51 -20.60 5.58
CA PRO A 348 28.95 -20.48 5.31
C PRO A 348 29.32 -19.08 4.81
N ALA A 349 30.48 -18.59 5.26
CA ALA A 349 30.98 -17.27 4.90
C ALA A 349 31.11 -17.14 3.37
N ILE A 350 30.26 -16.29 2.78
CA ILE A 350 30.39 -15.91 1.37
C ILE A 350 31.67 -15.06 1.24
N PRO A 351 32.54 -15.29 0.24
CA PRO A 351 33.74 -14.48 0.05
C PRO A 351 33.36 -13.09 -0.52
N VAL A 352 32.82 -12.22 0.34
CA VAL A 352 32.29 -10.90 -0.02
C VAL A 352 33.35 -10.07 -0.76
N LYS A 353 34.60 -10.04 -0.26
CA LYS A 353 35.71 -9.31 -0.89
C LYS A 353 35.96 -9.76 -2.34
N LYS A 354 35.94 -11.06 -2.60
CA LYS A 354 36.12 -11.61 -3.96
C LYS A 354 34.98 -11.18 -4.89
N ARG A 355 33.74 -11.21 -4.40
CA ARG A 355 32.58 -10.80 -5.19
C ARG A 355 32.54 -9.30 -5.46
N ILE A 356 32.94 -8.47 -4.49
CA ILE A 356 33.12 -7.02 -4.71
C ILE A 356 34.14 -6.80 -5.82
N LEU A 357 35.33 -7.39 -5.72
CA LEU A 357 36.39 -7.25 -6.72
C LEU A 357 35.94 -7.72 -8.12
N GLN A 358 35.26 -8.86 -8.20
CA GLN A 358 34.72 -9.37 -9.46
C GLN A 358 33.66 -8.45 -10.05
N SER A 359 32.77 -7.91 -9.23
CA SER A 359 31.71 -7.00 -9.68
C SER A 359 32.30 -5.69 -10.18
N SER A 360 33.28 -5.13 -9.47
CA SER A 360 34.02 -3.95 -9.92
C SER A 360 34.76 -4.21 -11.24
N LEU A 361 35.41 -5.37 -11.39
CA LEU A 361 36.09 -5.74 -12.63
C LEU A 361 35.11 -5.84 -13.80
N TYR A 362 33.98 -6.52 -13.62
CA TYR A 362 32.97 -6.65 -14.67
C TYR A 362 32.30 -5.31 -15.00
N GLY A 363 32.09 -4.46 -14.00
CA GLY A 363 31.59 -3.10 -14.19
C GLY A 363 32.55 -2.24 -15.02
N SER A 364 33.83 -2.16 -14.62
CA SER A 364 34.85 -1.44 -15.39
C SER A 364 35.01 -1.99 -16.81
N LEU A 365 34.99 -3.32 -16.99
CA LEU A 365 35.05 -3.92 -18.33
C LEU A 365 33.82 -3.54 -19.17
N ALA A 366 32.62 -3.56 -18.59
CA ALA A 366 31.41 -3.11 -19.28
C ALA A 366 31.52 -1.64 -19.68
N GLY A 367 32.01 -0.77 -18.78
CA GLY A 367 32.27 0.63 -19.06
C GLY A 367 33.27 0.84 -20.20
N ILE A 368 34.39 0.11 -20.21
CA ILE A 368 35.37 0.15 -21.30
C ILE A 368 34.73 -0.28 -22.63
N VAL A 369 33.97 -1.37 -22.64
CA VAL A 369 33.30 -1.85 -23.85
C VAL A 369 32.27 -0.83 -24.35
N ILE A 370 31.54 -0.17 -23.45
CA ILE A 370 30.60 0.90 -23.80
C ILE A 370 31.34 2.09 -24.43
N ILE A 371 32.45 2.55 -23.84
CA ILE A 371 33.27 3.64 -24.39
C ILE A 371 33.80 3.26 -25.78
N LEU A 372 34.38 2.08 -25.93
CA LEU A 372 34.90 1.61 -27.22
C LEU A 372 33.78 1.50 -28.26
N PHE A 373 32.61 1.01 -27.88
CA PHE A 373 31.46 0.96 -28.78
C PHE A 373 30.98 2.37 -29.16
N SER A 374 30.99 3.32 -28.21
CA SER A 374 30.64 4.70 -28.49
C SER A 374 31.57 5.30 -29.55
N LEU A 375 32.88 5.21 -29.35
CA LEU A 375 33.89 5.75 -30.27
C LEU A 375 33.88 5.06 -31.65
N LEU A 376 33.69 3.74 -31.70
CA LEU A 376 33.77 2.99 -32.96
C LEU A 376 32.47 2.98 -33.76
N VAL A 377 31.32 3.21 -33.11
CA VAL A 377 30.00 3.05 -33.73
C VAL A 377 29.13 4.28 -33.55
N SER A 378 29.02 4.82 -32.33
CA SER A 378 28.08 5.91 -32.05
C SER A 378 28.56 7.25 -32.60
N GLU A 379 29.83 7.57 -32.42
CA GLU A 379 30.43 8.81 -32.91
C GLU A 379 30.37 8.89 -34.46
N PRO A 380 30.73 7.85 -35.24
CA PRO A 380 30.50 7.83 -36.68
C PRO A 380 29.03 7.94 -37.12
N LEU A 381 28.07 7.61 -36.24
CA LEU A 381 26.64 7.73 -36.50
C LEU A 381 26.07 9.11 -36.14
N GLY A 382 26.92 10.05 -35.71
CA GLY A 382 26.54 11.44 -35.42
C GLY A 382 26.34 11.75 -33.93
N VAL A 383 26.84 10.92 -33.01
CA VAL A 383 26.96 11.33 -31.60
C VAL A 383 28.14 12.29 -31.48
N ASP A 384 27.83 13.56 -31.22
CA ASP A 384 28.82 14.59 -30.91
C ASP A 384 28.61 15.08 -29.47
N ASP A 385 29.47 14.62 -28.57
CA ASP A 385 29.41 14.96 -27.15
C ASP A 385 30.02 16.35 -26.85
N SER A 386 30.57 17.06 -27.85
CA SER A 386 31.25 18.35 -27.66
C SER A 386 30.36 19.46 -27.09
N SER A 387 29.04 19.37 -27.29
CA SER A 387 28.06 20.30 -26.71
C SER A 387 27.61 19.94 -25.29
N ILE A 388 27.95 18.73 -24.79
CA ILE A 388 27.55 18.27 -23.47
C ILE A 388 28.53 18.81 -22.43
N ASN A 389 28.05 19.69 -21.56
CA ASN A 389 28.84 20.14 -20.41
C ASN A 389 28.88 19.06 -19.33
N GLU A 390 29.90 18.21 -19.38
CA GLU A 390 30.17 17.24 -18.32
C GLU A 390 30.41 17.96 -16.98
N PRO A 391 29.64 17.64 -15.93
CA PRO A 391 29.85 18.22 -14.61
C PRO A 391 31.21 17.87 -14.01
N ALA A 392 31.58 18.56 -12.94
CA ALA A 392 32.79 18.23 -12.18
C ALA A 392 32.82 16.74 -11.77
N TRP A 393 34.00 16.12 -11.83
CA TRP A 393 34.19 14.67 -11.58
C TRP A 393 33.52 14.15 -10.30
N TRP A 394 33.48 14.95 -9.23
CA TRP A 394 32.85 14.56 -7.97
C TRP A 394 31.32 14.48 -8.05
N LEU A 395 30.69 15.29 -8.91
CA LEU A 395 29.27 15.16 -9.25
C LEU A 395 29.05 13.88 -10.05
N GLY A 396 29.97 13.52 -10.97
CA GLY A 396 29.95 12.25 -11.68
C GLY A 396 29.95 11.05 -10.73
N ILE A 397 30.73 11.08 -9.65
CA ILE A 397 30.72 10.04 -8.60
C ILE A 397 29.36 9.96 -7.90
N LEU A 398 28.77 11.10 -7.51
CA LEU A 398 27.47 11.12 -6.84
C LEU A 398 26.35 10.65 -7.78
N GLY A 399 26.38 11.08 -9.03
CA GLY A 399 25.50 10.63 -10.11
C GLY A 399 25.58 9.13 -10.30
N SER A 400 26.79 8.60 -10.43
CA SER A 400 27.06 7.16 -10.56
C SER A 400 26.49 6.36 -9.39
N PHE A 401 26.66 6.84 -8.16
CA PHE A 401 26.11 6.14 -6.98
C PHE A 401 24.57 6.13 -7.00
N GLY A 402 23.96 7.28 -7.30
CA GLY A 402 22.51 7.37 -7.35
C GLY A 402 21.91 6.53 -8.48
N ALA A 403 22.44 6.63 -9.69
CA ALA A 403 22.03 5.82 -10.85
C ALA A 403 22.13 4.33 -10.53
N ALA A 404 23.30 3.89 -10.05
CA ALA A 404 23.53 2.49 -9.69
C ALA A 404 22.55 1.97 -8.62
N VAL A 405 22.15 2.78 -7.63
CA VAL A 405 21.18 2.32 -6.62
C VAL A 405 19.75 2.33 -7.17
N ASN A 406 19.35 3.46 -7.74
CA ASN A 406 17.96 3.69 -8.13
C ASN A 406 17.56 2.81 -9.32
N GLU A 407 18.40 2.75 -10.35
CA GLU A 407 18.11 1.97 -11.55
C GLU A 407 18.17 0.47 -11.29
N GLU A 408 19.16 -0.02 -10.54
CA GLU A 408 19.25 -1.45 -10.22
C GLU A 408 18.05 -1.92 -9.38
N SER A 409 17.51 -1.06 -8.52
CA SER A 409 16.30 -1.34 -7.75
C SER A 409 15.07 -1.56 -8.65
N VAL A 410 14.93 -0.76 -9.70
CA VAL A 410 13.82 -0.84 -10.66
C VAL A 410 14.04 -1.97 -11.67
N PHE A 411 15.15 -1.96 -12.39
CA PHE A 411 15.34 -2.83 -13.56
C PHE A 411 15.82 -4.23 -13.19
N ARG A 412 16.62 -4.37 -12.13
CA ARG A 412 17.16 -5.68 -11.74
C ARG A 412 16.31 -6.27 -10.63
N LEU A 413 16.22 -5.62 -9.49
CA LEU A 413 15.48 -6.17 -8.37
C LEU A 413 13.98 -6.34 -8.68
N PHE A 414 13.31 -5.31 -9.19
CA PHE A 414 11.89 -5.42 -9.54
C PHE A 414 11.65 -6.09 -10.90
N LEU A 415 12.12 -5.52 -12.01
CA LEU A 415 11.69 -5.92 -13.35
C LEU A 415 12.17 -7.33 -13.75
N VAL A 416 13.44 -7.70 -13.52
CA VAL A 416 13.91 -9.08 -13.79
C VAL A 416 13.12 -10.08 -12.93
N THR A 417 12.89 -9.79 -11.65
CA THR A 417 12.09 -10.66 -10.76
C THR A 417 10.65 -10.80 -11.22
N PHE A 418 10.04 -9.70 -11.66
CA PHE A 418 8.68 -9.67 -12.18
C PHE A 418 8.54 -10.49 -13.46
N ILE A 419 9.47 -10.35 -14.41
CA ILE A 419 9.47 -11.14 -15.65
C ILE A 419 9.64 -12.63 -15.34
N ILE A 420 10.58 -13.01 -14.46
CA ILE A 420 10.73 -14.41 -14.02
C ILE A 420 9.41 -14.92 -13.42
N TRP A 421 8.76 -14.13 -12.58
CA TRP A 421 7.48 -14.51 -11.98
C TRP A 421 6.38 -14.72 -13.01
N LEU A 422 6.28 -13.85 -14.01
CA LEU A 422 5.31 -13.97 -15.09
C LEU A 422 5.57 -15.24 -15.91
N LEU A 423 6.83 -15.53 -16.24
CA LEU A 423 7.21 -16.76 -16.96
C LEU A 423 6.85 -18.04 -16.16
N LEU A 424 6.98 -18.00 -14.84
CA LEU A 424 6.58 -19.11 -13.95
C LEU A 424 5.05 -19.24 -13.81
N LYS A 425 4.30 -18.14 -13.96
CA LYS A 425 2.84 -18.15 -13.95
C LYS A 425 2.24 -18.71 -15.23
N VAL A 426 2.80 -18.35 -16.38
CA VAL A 426 2.34 -18.82 -17.71
C VAL A 426 2.71 -20.29 -17.92
N LYS A 427 3.95 -20.69 -17.61
CA LYS A 427 4.39 -22.09 -17.65
C LYS A 427 4.74 -22.54 -16.23
N LYS A 428 3.80 -23.23 -15.57
CA LYS A 428 4.04 -23.89 -14.26
C LYS A 428 5.34 -24.67 -14.35
N GLY A 429 6.33 -24.35 -13.52
CA GLY A 429 7.63 -25.01 -13.56
C GLY A 429 8.69 -24.31 -12.71
N ILE A 430 9.92 -24.78 -12.81
CA ILE A 430 11.09 -24.28 -12.06
C ILE A 430 11.75 -23.14 -12.86
N ILE A 431 12.58 -22.33 -12.20
CA ILE A 431 13.46 -21.35 -12.87
C ILE A 431 14.53 -22.11 -13.65
N THR A 432 14.50 -22.00 -14.98
CA THR A 432 15.53 -22.54 -15.89
C THR A 432 16.52 -21.45 -16.30
N PRO A 433 17.74 -21.80 -16.76
CA PRO A 433 18.70 -20.84 -17.30
C PRO A 433 18.11 -19.98 -18.42
N PHE A 434 17.29 -20.57 -19.29
CA PHE A 434 16.57 -19.85 -20.34
C PHE A 434 15.66 -18.75 -19.76
N LYS A 435 14.85 -19.04 -18.74
CA LYS A 435 13.96 -18.03 -18.12
C LYS A 435 14.76 -16.91 -17.46
N LYS A 436 15.92 -17.21 -16.87
CA LYS A 436 16.83 -16.20 -16.29
C LYS A 436 17.37 -15.27 -17.36
N TRP A 437 17.99 -15.82 -18.40
CA TRP A 437 18.58 -15.02 -19.48
C TRP A 437 17.53 -14.26 -20.29
N PHE A 438 16.36 -14.85 -20.53
CA PHE A 438 15.25 -14.12 -21.14
C PHE A 438 14.84 -12.90 -20.30
N ALA A 439 14.70 -13.06 -18.98
CA ALA A 439 14.36 -11.95 -18.10
C ALA A 439 15.45 -10.87 -18.06
N ILE A 440 16.73 -11.27 -18.09
CA ILE A 440 17.87 -10.34 -18.21
C ILE A 440 17.79 -9.56 -19.51
N CYS A 441 17.71 -10.23 -20.66
CA CYS A 441 17.67 -9.58 -21.98
C CYS A 441 16.44 -8.71 -22.16
N ALA A 442 15.27 -9.17 -21.71
CA ALA A 442 14.04 -8.38 -21.77
C ALA A 442 14.11 -7.12 -20.87
N SER A 443 14.67 -7.24 -19.66
CA SER A 443 14.89 -6.08 -18.79
C SER A 443 15.91 -5.11 -19.40
N ALA A 444 17.01 -5.62 -19.96
CA ALA A 444 18.03 -4.82 -20.65
C ALA A 444 17.48 -4.05 -21.85
N LEU A 445 16.57 -4.67 -22.63
CA LEU A 445 15.90 -4.01 -23.73
C LEU A 445 14.98 -2.88 -23.25
N ILE A 446 14.16 -3.15 -22.22
CA ILE A 446 13.28 -2.12 -21.62
C ILE A 446 14.12 -0.98 -21.04
N PHE A 447 15.22 -1.30 -20.36
CA PHE A 447 16.18 -0.33 -19.84
C PHE A 447 16.71 0.58 -20.95
N GLY A 448 17.17 0.02 -22.08
CA GLY A 448 17.60 0.80 -23.23
C GLY A 448 16.49 1.67 -23.82
N ILE A 449 15.27 1.14 -23.95
CA ILE A 449 14.12 1.92 -24.46
C ILE A 449 13.80 3.11 -23.55
N MET A 450 13.92 2.95 -22.22
CA MET A 450 13.67 4.03 -21.26
C MET A 450 14.66 5.20 -21.38
N HIS A 451 15.80 5.00 -22.04
CA HIS A 451 16.77 6.07 -22.33
C HIS A 451 16.42 6.88 -23.58
N TYR A 452 15.38 6.49 -24.33
CA TYR A 452 15.00 7.16 -25.58
C TYR A 452 14.69 8.64 -25.40
N SER A 453 13.95 9.03 -24.35
CA SER A 453 13.58 10.43 -24.15
C SER A 453 14.80 11.32 -23.92
N MET A 454 15.81 10.80 -23.22
CA MET A 454 17.05 11.52 -22.95
C MET A 454 17.96 11.56 -24.18
N ALA A 455 18.02 10.47 -24.96
CA ALA A 455 18.75 10.48 -26.22
C ALA A 455 18.14 11.47 -27.21
N ALA A 456 16.80 11.47 -27.34
CA ALA A 456 16.07 12.33 -28.27
C ALA A 456 16.06 13.82 -27.90
N SER A 457 16.37 14.18 -26.65
CA SER A 457 16.53 15.58 -26.25
C SER A 457 17.89 16.15 -26.62
N ASN A 458 18.89 15.29 -26.83
CA ASN A 458 20.28 15.70 -27.08
C ASN A 458 20.72 15.41 -28.53
N PHE A 459 20.12 14.43 -29.20
CA PHE A 459 20.52 13.97 -30.52
C PHE A 459 19.33 13.79 -31.47
N GLU A 460 19.56 13.98 -32.76
CA GLU A 460 18.57 13.66 -33.79
C GLU A 460 18.47 12.13 -33.96
N MET A 461 17.33 11.55 -33.59
CA MET A 461 17.18 10.09 -33.51
C MET A 461 17.02 9.42 -34.88
N THR A 462 18.15 9.03 -35.50
CA THR A 462 18.17 8.11 -36.64
C THR A 462 17.95 6.65 -36.18
N ILE A 463 17.61 5.75 -37.11
CA ILE A 463 17.52 4.30 -36.81
C ILE A 463 18.86 3.78 -36.28
N GLY A 464 19.98 4.24 -36.85
CA GLY A 464 21.33 3.86 -36.40
C GLY A 464 21.59 4.26 -34.96
N LEU A 465 21.30 5.52 -34.60
CA LEU A 465 21.46 6.03 -33.23
C LEU A 465 20.51 5.35 -32.25
N PHE A 466 19.26 5.08 -32.66
CA PHE A 466 18.31 4.32 -31.86
C PHE A 466 18.84 2.91 -31.52
N VAL A 467 19.33 2.17 -32.53
CA VAL A 467 19.91 0.83 -32.31
C VAL A 467 21.18 0.93 -31.46
N SER A 468 22.03 1.93 -31.71
CA SER A 468 23.26 2.16 -30.92
C SER A 468 22.95 2.38 -29.43
N MET A 469 21.98 3.24 -29.13
CA MET A 469 21.49 3.51 -27.78
C MET A 469 21.00 2.22 -27.10
N LEU A 470 20.25 1.37 -27.82
CA LEU A 470 19.80 0.08 -27.26
C LEU A 470 20.96 -0.85 -26.95
N ILE A 471 22.01 -0.86 -27.79
CA ILE A 471 23.19 -1.72 -27.58
C ILE A 471 24.01 -1.25 -26.38
N ILE A 472 24.33 0.04 -26.29
CA ILE A 472 25.12 0.61 -25.18
C ILE A 472 24.43 0.33 -23.83
N ASN A 473 23.15 0.66 -23.72
CA ASN A 473 22.38 0.40 -22.50
C ASN A 473 22.16 -1.10 -22.27
N GLY A 474 22.06 -1.87 -23.35
CA GLY A 474 21.91 -3.33 -23.32
C GLY A 474 23.13 -4.04 -22.74
N ILE A 475 24.35 -3.58 -23.03
CA ILE A 475 25.60 -4.14 -22.48
C ILE A 475 25.58 -4.08 -20.95
N GLY A 476 25.36 -2.89 -20.37
CA GLY A 476 25.20 -2.72 -18.92
C GLY A 476 23.99 -3.49 -18.38
N GLY A 477 22.86 -3.41 -19.09
CA GLY A 477 21.65 -4.22 -18.90
C GLY A 477 21.93 -5.69 -18.58
N ILE A 478 22.64 -6.33 -19.50
CA ILE A 478 22.95 -7.77 -19.47
C ILE A 478 23.94 -8.10 -18.35
N VAL A 479 25.04 -7.35 -18.22
CA VAL A 479 26.07 -7.60 -17.21
C VAL A 479 25.51 -7.47 -15.80
N PHE A 480 24.80 -6.37 -15.50
CA PHE A 480 24.27 -6.13 -14.16
C PHE A 480 23.11 -7.08 -13.86
N GLY A 481 22.28 -7.42 -14.85
CA GLY A 481 21.23 -8.44 -14.71
C GLY A 481 21.76 -9.84 -14.40
N ALA A 482 22.89 -10.22 -15.01
CA ALA A 482 23.57 -11.47 -14.68
C ALA A 482 24.12 -11.44 -13.24
N LEU A 483 24.83 -10.37 -12.86
CA LEU A 483 25.32 -10.21 -11.49
C LEU A 483 24.19 -10.23 -10.46
N TYR A 484 23.05 -9.61 -10.76
CA TYR A 484 21.87 -9.66 -9.91
C TYR A 484 21.40 -11.11 -9.65
N LEU A 485 21.21 -11.91 -10.70
CA LEU A 485 20.66 -13.26 -10.56
C LEU A 485 21.65 -14.31 -10.03
N TYR A 486 22.95 -14.10 -10.22
CA TYR A 486 23.98 -15.08 -9.86
C TYR A 486 24.81 -14.68 -8.63
N ALA A 487 24.94 -13.39 -8.34
CA ALA A 487 25.72 -12.88 -7.21
C ALA A 487 24.83 -12.17 -6.18
N GLY A 488 23.98 -11.23 -6.62
CA GLY A 488 23.17 -10.40 -5.73
C GLY A 488 22.97 -8.98 -6.25
N ILE A 489 21.99 -8.27 -5.69
CA ILE A 489 21.69 -6.89 -6.10
C ILE A 489 22.78 -5.91 -5.69
N GLU A 490 23.42 -6.11 -4.53
CA GLU A 490 24.56 -5.30 -4.08
C GLU A 490 25.74 -5.38 -5.06
N PHE A 491 25.93 -6.54 -5.69
CA PHE A 491 26.99 -6.75 -6.68
C PHE A 491 26.64 -6.15 -8.04
N ALA A 492 25.35 -6.18 -8.42
CA ALA A 492 24.87 -5.44 -9.59
C ALA A 492 25.04 -3.92 -9.41
N MET A 493 24.70 -3.38 -8.25
CA MET A 493 24.92 -1.96 -7.89
C MET A 493 26.41 -1.59 -7.94
N ILE A 494 27.31 -2.43 -7.42
CA ILE A 494 28.76 -2.17 -7.49
C ILE A 494 29.27 -2.18 -8.93
N ALA A 495 28.82 -3.13 -9.75
CA ALA A 495 29.22 -3.21 -11.15
C ALA A 495 28.69 -2.02 -11.96
N HIS A 496 27.44 -1.61 -11.74
CA HIS A 496 26.88 -0.41 -12.35
C HIS A 496 27.67 0.84 -11.95
N PHE A 497 27.84 1.05 -10.64
CA PHE A 497 28.63 2.17 -10.12
C PHE A 497 30.02 2.25 -10.75
N THR A 498 30.73 1.13 -10.86
CA THR A 498 32.08 1.11 -11.45
C THR A 498 32.10 1.27 -12.97
N ALA A 499 31.04 0.84 -13.68
CA ALA A 499 30.86 1.17 -15.09
C ALA A 499 30.69 2.69 -15.27
N ASP A 500 29.83 3.32 -14.46
CA ASP A 500 29.58 4.76 -14.54
C ASP A 500 30.81 5.58 -14.14
N ILE A 501 31.58 5.16 -13.13
CA ILE A 501 32.88 5.78 -12.84
C ILE A 501 33.81 5.72 -14.06
N THR A 502 33.79 4.61 -14.79
CA THR A 502 34.63 4.47 -16.00
C THR A 502 34.16 5.44 -17.09
N ILE A 503 32.85 5.57 -17.27
CA ILE A 503 32.22 6.38 -18.33
C ILE A 503 32.21 7.88 -18.00
N HIS A 504 31.72 8.27 -16.82
CA HIS A 504 31.42 9.66 -16.46
C HIS A 504 32.52 10.34 -15.62
N VAL A 505 33.54 9.60 -15.20
CA VAL A 505 34.65 10.17 -14.42
C VAL A 505 35.98 9.95 -15.13
N ILE A 506 36.35 8.69 -15.39
CA ILE A 506 37.64 8.37 -15.97
C ILE A 506 37.72 8.79 -17.44
N GLY A 507 36.70 8.47 -18.25
CA GLY A 507 36.65 8.84 -19.66
C GLY A 507 36.89 10.33 -19.92
N PRO A 508 36.05 11.24 -19.39
CA PRO A 508 36.20 12.68 -19.57
C PRO A 508 37.53 13.23 -19.02
N VAL A 509 38.03 12.71 -17.91
CA VAL A 509 39.33 13.14 -17.36
C VAL A 509 40.47 12.77 -18.30
N LEU A 510 40.46 11.55 -18.86
CA LEU A 510 41.48 11.12 -19.81
C LEU A 510 41.39 11.90 -21.14
N ALA A 511 40.17 12.17 -21.62
CA ALA A 511 39.96 12.95 -22.84
C ALA A 511 40.50 14.39 -22.71
N ASN A 512 40.41 15.01 -21.53
CA ASN A 512 40.95 16.34 -21.28
C ASN A 512 42.49 16.39 -21.09
N LEU A 513 43.15 15.23 -20.97
CA LEU A 513 44.61 15.13 -20.79
C LEU A 513 45.35 14.87 -22.11
N ILE A 514 44.63 14.51 -23.17
CA ILE A 514 45.13 14.24 -24.53
C ILE A 514 44.78 15.44 -25.41
#